data_AF-A0AA38P746-F1
#
_entry.id   AF-A0AA38P746-F1
#
_cell.length_a   1.000
_cell.length_b   1.000
_cell.length_c   1.000
_cell.angle_alpha   90.00
_cell.angle_beta   90.00
_cell.angle_gamma   90.00
#
_symmetry.space_group_name_H-M   'P 1'
#
loop_
_entity.id
_entity.type
_entity.pdbx_description
1 polymer ?
#
loop_
_entity_poly.entity_id
_entity_poly.type
_entity_poly.pdbx_seq_one_letter_code
_entity_poly.pdbx_strand_id
1 'polypeptide(L)'
;MQSLLRWGIENSTPQSQNGDGSNSRPPVQRQDLNPEIIDMLLGKSDAELMKEAMSIAVDESRSEDDRVDALDNLEMLIEQIDNANNLEKLKMWEPLHGLLTSGPDSVTTHAIWVIGTALQNNPAAQDAYLKLNPLPTLTSFLAPRSKPSSSKQARSKAIYALSGLLKHNVPALSQLETKSVGEEGEGLDGSGDGMDGWDRLRQALQDSDITVRRKTVFLLNSLLTPNESSSSSPNSSSPDHVHTPDSQQRQGPIHPNSHAVHLSQPDRALTSAPTLKAIQSHGIVEALIEGLTNPLPYGEDGDMEEVDIDFEEKGVMLLRTYLMLCNGPLEQNQKDRIRGWISEKKDKDGPDTQGNGGAGDLDGLAERWGMSAGELDELVRKVDVE
;
A
#
# COMPACT_ATOMS: atom_id res chain seq x y z
N MET A 1 -37.85 18.48 -12.98
CA MET A 1 -37.73 19.90 -12.56
C MET A 1 -39.04 20.52 -12.07
N GLN A 2 -40.16 20.46 -12.83
CA GLN A 2 -41.44 21.03 -12.38
C GLN A 2 -41.98 20.40 -11.09
N SER A 3 -41.75 19.10 -10.89
CA SER A 3 -42.17 18.35 -9.68
C SER A 3 -41.41 18.78 -8.42
N LEU A 4 -40.11 19.05 -8.53
CA LEU A 4 -39.24 19.54 -7.43
C LEU A 4 -39.59 20.98 -7.02
N LEU A 5 -39.85 21.85 -8.00
CA LEU A 5 -40.32 23.22 -7.76
C LEU A 5 -41.68 23.22 -7.06
N ARG A 6 -42.60 22.36 -7.51
CA ARG A 6 -43.91 22.21 -6.88
C ARG A 6 -43.81 21.72 -5.44
N TRP A 7 -43.00 20.70 -5.18
CA TRP A 7 -42.75 20.19 -3.84
C TRP A 7 -42.13 21.27 -2.92
N GLY A 8 -41.16 22.04 -3.42
CA GLY A 8 -40.53 23.13 -2.66
C GLY A 8 -41.48 24.28 -2.34
N ILE A 9 -42.43 24.59 -3.22
CA ILE A 9 -43.50 25.58 -2.97
C ILE A 9 -44.52 25.04 -1.96
N GLU A 10 -44.89 23.76 -2.04
CA GLU A 10 -45.87 23.13 -1.15
C GLU A 10 -45.35 22.95 0.29
N ASN A 11 -44.02 22.80 0.48
CA ASN A 11 -43.39 22.55 1.78
C ASN A 11 -42.61 23.75 2.35
N SER A 12 -42.56 24.89 1.64
CA SER A 12 -42.03 26.13 2.20
C SER A 12 -43.14 26.91 2.91
N THR A 13 -43.01 27.10 4.22
CA THR A 13 -43.94 27.94 4.98
C THR A 13 -43.68 29.42 4.65
N PRO A 14 -44.66 30.20 4.19
CA PRO A 14 -44.53 31.65 4.19
C PRO A 14 -44.46 32.10 5.65
N GLN A 15 -43.36 32.74 6.03
CA GLN A 15 -43.21 33.34 7.36
C GLN A 15 -44.15 34.55 7.44
N SER A 16 -45.39 34.31 7.87
CA SER A 16 -46.34 35.36 8.17
C SER A 16 -45.85 36.12 9.41
N GLN A 17 -45.31 37.32 9.19
CA GLN A 17 -45.29 38.37 10.20
C GLN A 17 -46.75 38.60 10.63
N ASN A 18 -47.08 38.26 11.87
CA ASN A 18 -47.90 39.04 12.82
C ASN A 18 -48.26 38.15 14.02
N GLY A 19 -47.93 38.63 15.22
CA GLY A 19 -48.17 37.91 16.46
C GLY A 19 -49.65 37.88 16.85
N ASP A 20 -50.08 36.77 17.43
CA ASP A 20 -50.62 36.68 18.79
C ASP A 20 -50.77 35.19 19.17
N GLY A 21 -50.85 34.90 20.46
CA GLY A 21 -50.67 33.57 21.05
C GLY A 21 -51.72 32.51 20.74
N SER A 22 -51.37 31.30 21.21
CA SER A 22 -52.19 30.07 21.24
C SER A 22 -52.65 29.52 19.90
N ASN A 23 -51.80 28.68 19.29
CA ASN A 23 -52.28 27.53 18.54
C ASN A 23 -51.26 26.41 18.58
N SER A 24 -51.49 25.44 19.47
CA SER A 24 -50.87 24.12 19.43
C SER A 24 -51.31 23.45 18.13
N ARG A 25 -50.52 23.65 17.07
CA ARG A 25 -50.71 22.98 15.78
C ARG A 25 -50.62 21.46 16.05
N PRO A 26 -51.59 20.63 15.60
CA PRO A 26 -51.42 19.18 15.66
C PRO A 26 -50.10 18.80 15.00
N PRO A 27 -49.36 17.78 15.48
CA PRO A 27 -48.16 17.35 14.77
C PRO A 27 -48.57 17.03 13.33
N VAL A 28 -48.07 17.81 12.39
CA VAL A 28 -48.27 17.56 10.97
C VAL A 28 -47.74 16.15 10.75
N GLN A 29 -48.60 15.21 10.36
CA GLN A 29 -48.17 13.88 9.97
C GLN A 29 -47.07 14.09 8.92
N ARG A 30 -45.84 13.66 9.23
CA ARG A 30 -44.76 13.67 8.23
C ARG A 30 -45.29 12.85 7.08
N GLN A 31 -45.59 13.51 5.96
CA GLN A 31 -45.85 12.80 4.72
C GLN A 31 -44.52 12.12 4.38
N ASP A 32 -44.53 10.80 4.30
CA ASP A 32 -43.35 10.05 3.87
C ASP A 32 -42.90 10.65 2.53
N LEU A 33 -41.64 11.07 2.50
CA LEU A 33 -41.03 11.70 1.33
C LEU A 33 -41.11 10.70 0.17
N ASN A 34 -41.59 11.16 -0.99
CA ASN A 34 -41.66 10.31 -2.18
C ASN A 34 -40.24 9.82 -2.53
N PRO A 35 -39.98 8.49 -2.54
CA PRO A 35 -38.67 7.93 -2.87
C PRO A 35 -38.12 8.44 -4.20
N GLU A 36 -38.96 8.62 -5.21
CA GLU A 36 -38.53 9.14 -6.52
C GLU A 36 -38.02 10.59 -6.45
N ILE A 37 -38.56 11.42 -5.54
CA ILE A 37 -38.10 12.81 -5.35
C ILE A 37 -36.78 12.82 -4.57
N ILE A 38 -36.60 11.88 -3.64
CA ILE A 38 -35.34 11.69 -2.90
C ILE A 38 -34.24 11.24 -3.86
N ASP A 39 -34.51 10.23 -4.70
CA ASP A 39 -33.54 9.71 -5.66
C ASP A 39 -33.17 10.75 -6.73
N MET A 40 -34.15 11.57 -7.16
CA MET A 40 -33.88 12.70 -8.06
C MET A 40 -33.04 13.81 -7.41
N LEU A 41 -33.09 13.96 -6.08
CA LEU A 41 -32.37 15.00 -5.35
C LEU A 41 -30.98 14.54 -4.90
N LEU A 42 -30.85 13.28 -4.49
CA LEU A 42 -29.62 12.69 -3.93
C LEU A 42 -28.78 11.95 -4.98
N GLY A 43 -29.37 11.60 -6.12
CA GLY A 43 -28.71 10.78 -7.14
C GLY A 43 -28.63 9.30 -6.76
N LYS A 44 -27.91 8.51 -7.56
CA LYS A 44 -27.62 7.11 -7.26
C LYS A 44 -26.73 7.02 -6.02
N SER A 45 -26.95 5.99 -5.20
CA SER A 45 -26.04 5.69 -4.10
C SER A 45 -24.70 5.16 -4.62
N ASP A 46 -23.62 5.36 -3.84
CA ASP A 46 -22.30 4.80 -4.15
C ASP A 46 -22.37 3.29 -4.40
N ALA A 47 -23.16 2.56 -3.60
CA ALA A 47 -23.33 1.12 -3.77
C ALA A 47 -23.98 0.73 -5.12
N GLU A 48 -24.85 1.57 -5.67
CA GLU A 48 -25.43 1.37 -7.01
C GLU A 48 -24.41 1.71 -8.11
N LEU A 49 -23.68 2.81 -7.95
CA LEU A 49 -22.61 3.21 -8.87
C LEU A 49 -21.50 2.15 -8.93
N MET A 50 -21.08 1.61 -7.78
CA MET A 50 -20.11 0.51 -7.72
C MET A 50 -20.60 -0.73 -8.46
N LYS A 51 -21.89 -1.08 -8.36
CA LYS A 51 -22.48 -2.24 -9.06
C LYS A 51 -22.53 -2.03 -10.57
N GLU A 52 -22.89 -0.83 -11.01
CA GLU A 52 -22.90 -0.46 -12.42
C GLU A 52 -21.49 -0.48 -13.02
N ALA A 53 -20.52 0.09 -12.32
CA ALA A 53 -19.12 0.04 -12.72
C ALA A 53 -18.61 -1.41 -12.80
N MET A 54 -18.91 -2.24 -11.79
CA MET A 54 -18.52 -3.64 -11.79
C MET A 54 -19.16 -4.43 -12.95
N SER A 55 -20.44 -4.19 -13.25
CA SER A 55 -21.12 -4.91 -14.33
C SER A 55 -20.56 -4.57 -15.70
N ILE A 56 -20.14 -3.31 -15.91
CA ILE A 56 -19.45 -2.90 -17.14
C ILE A 56 -18.05 -3.53 -17.20
N ALA A 57 -17.27 -3.47 -16.12
CA ALA A 57 -15.89 -3.95 -16.07
C ALA A 57 -15.75 -5.44 -16.43
N VAL A 58 -16.72 -6.28 -16.03
CA VAL A 58 -16.72 -7.73 -16.30
C VAL A 58 -17.40 -8.13 -17.60
N ASP A 59 -18.10 -7.21 -18.28
CA ASP A 59 -18.81 -7.49 -19.52
C ASP A 59 -17.84 -7.53 -20.71
N GLU A 60 -17.46 -8.73 -21.13
CA GLU A 60 -16.56 -8.94 -22.28
C GLU A 60 -17.15 -8.48 -23.63
N SER A 61 -18.44 -8.15 -23.70
CA SER A 61 -19.05 -7.55 -24.90
C SER A 61 -18.79 -6.04 -25.03
N ARG A 62 -18.30 -5.40 -23.96
CA ARG A 62 -17.90 -3.98 -23.95
C ARG A 62 -16.50 -3.78 -24.50
N SER A 63 -16.22 -2.57 -24.97
CA SER A 63 -14.87 -2.18 -25.37
C SER A 63 -13.92 -2.24 -24.17
N GLU A 64 -12.62 -2.43 -24.45
CA GLU A 64 -11.59 -2.38 -23.41
C GLU A 64 -11.58 -1.03 -22.69
N ASP A 65 -11.75 0.07 -23.44
CA ASP A 65 -11.82 1.44 -22.90
C ASP A 65 -13.03 1.62 -21.97
N ASP A 66 -14.24 1.17 -22.35
CA ASP A 66 -15.44 1.27 -21.48
C ASP A 66 -15.23 0.52 -20.15
N ARG A 67 -14.54 -0.63 -20.21
CA ARG A 67 -14.24 -1.46 -19.04
C ARG A 67 -13.19 -0.82 -18.15
N VAL A 68 -12.19 -0.17 -18.74
CA VAL A 68 -11.17 0.61 -18.02
C VAL A 68 -11.81 1.82 -17.35
N ASP A 69 -12.60 2.61 -18.07
CA ASP A 69 -13.32 3.76 -17.53
C ASP A 69 -14.23 3.35 -16.36
N ALA A 70 -14.88 2.18 -16.46
CA ALA A 70 -15.69 1.65 -15.37
C ALA A 70 -14.83 1.30 -14.13
N LEU A 71 -13.65 0.70 -14.31
CA LEU A 71 -12.74 0.41 -13.20
C LEU A 71 -12.17 1.69 -12.57
N ASP A 72 -11.88 2.73 -13.35
CA ASP A 72 -11.46 4.03 -12.82
C ASP A 72 -12.57 4.70 -12.00
N ASN A 73 -13.81 4.67 -12.50
CA ASN A 73 -14.97 5.14 -11.74
C ASN A 73 -15.18 4.37 -10.45
N LEU A 74 -14.98 3.05 -10.48
CA LEU A 74 -15.05 2.21 -9.29
C LEU A 74 -13.93 2.55 -8.30
N GLU A 75 -12.71 2.80 -8.79
CA GLU A 75 -11.58 3.12 -7.94
C GLU A 75 -11.76 4.45 -7.20
N MET A 76 -12.25 5.49 -7.87
CA MET A 76 -12.58 6.77 -7.24
C MET A 76 -13.57 6.62 -6.09
N LEU A 77 -14.58 5.75 -6.24
CA LEU A 77 -15.54 5.48 -5.15
C LEU A 77 -14.87 4.75 -3.98
N ILE A 78 -13.94 3.85 -4.27
CA ILE A 78 -13.24 3.00 -3.30
C ILE A 78 -12.19 3.75 -2.48
N GLU A 79 -11.73 4.92 -2.94
CA GLU A 79 -10.93 5.83 -2.11
C GLU A 79 -11.61 6.14 -0.76
N GLN A 80 -12.95 6.08 -0.72
CA GLN A 80 -13.71 6.08 0.53
C GLN A 80 -13.68 4.70 1.21
N ILE A 81 -13.11 4.65 2.42
CA ILE A 81 -12.91 3.41 3.17
C ILE A 81 -14.21 2.62 3.41
N ASP A 82 -15.35 3.31 3.56
CA ASP A 82 -16.66 2.68 3.72
C ASP A 82 -17.11 1.95 2.44
N ASN A 83 -16.82 2.51 1.26
CA ASN A 83 -17.08 1.87 -0.02
C ASN A 83 -16.12 0.70 -0.26
N ALA A 84 -14.83 0.84 0.06
CA ALA A 84 -13.89 -0.27 0.04
C ALA A 84 -14.37 -1.46 0.90
N ASN A 85 -14.90 -1.19 2.09
CA ASN A 85 -15.49 -2.23 2.95
C ASN A 85 -16.77 -2.85 2.38
N ASN A 86 -17.51 -2.10 1.57
CA ASN A 86 -18.73 -2.61 0.94
C ASN A 86 -18.43 -3.61 -0.19
N LEU A 87 -17.20 -3.70 -0.71
CA LEU A 87 -16.83 -4.72 -1.71
C LEU A 87 -17.19 -6.15 -1.27
N GLU A 88 -16.99 -6.48 0.01
CA GLU A 88 -17.38 -7.77 0.59
C GLU A 88 -18.91 -7.97 0.54
N LYS A 89 -19.67 -6.98 1.02
CA LYS A 89 -21.14 -7.05 1.07
C LYS A 89 -21.77 -7.09 -0.32
N LEU A 90 -21.13 -6.41 -1.28
CA LEU A 90 -21.54 -6.34 -2.67
C LEU A 90 -21.02 -7.51 -3.50
N LYS A 91 -20.23 -8.43 -2.91
CA LYS A 91 -19.63 -9.61 -3.57
C LYS A 91 -18.78 -9.26 -4.79
N MET A 92 -17.92 -8.26 -4.62
CA MET A 92 -17.10 -7.70 -5.70
C MET A 92 -15.66 -8.21 -5.70
N TRP A 93 -15.19 -8.86 -4.63
CA TRP A 93 -13.82 -9.36 -4.56
C TRP A 93 -13.54 -10.47 -5.59
N GLU A 94 -14.44 -11.44 -5.73
CA GLU A 94 -14.31 -12.53 -6.70
C GLU A 94 -14.27 -12.02 -8.16
N PRO A 95 -15.21 -11.18 -8.64
CA PRO A 95 -15.12 -10.64 -10.00
C PRO A 95 -13.88 -9.75 -10.20
N LEU A 96 -13.50 -8.91 -9.23
CA LEU A 96 -12.25 -8.14 -9.30
C LEU A 96 -11.03 -9.04 -9.44
N HIS A 97 -10.92 -10.07 -8.60
CA HIS A 97 -9.82 -11.03 -8.67
C HIS A 97 -9.83 -11.80 -10.00
N GLY A 98 -11.01 -12.17 -10.50
CA GLY A 98 -11.17 -12.83 -11.80
C GLY A 98 -10.52 -12.05 -12.93
N LEU A 99 -10.71 -10.72 -12.96
CA LEU A 99 -10.11 -9.84 -13.97
C LEU A 99 -8.57 -9.89 -14.02
N LEU A 100 -7.88 -10.28 -12.93
CA LEU A 100 -6.40 -10.41 -12.94
C LEU A 100 -5.94 -11.62 -13.78
N THR A 101 -6.81 -12.60 -13.94
CA THR A 101 -6.52 -13.86 -14.62
C THR A 101 -7.10 -13.91 -16.03
N SER A 102 -8.28 -13.31 -16.25
CA SER A 102 -9.01 -13.37 -17.52
C SER A 102 -9.05 -12.05 -18.31
N GLY A 103 -8.74 -10.92 -17.68
CA GLY A 103 -8.82 -9.61 -18.33
C GLY A 103 -7.69 -9.35 -19.33
N PRO A 104 -7.89 -8.50 -20.35
CA PRO A 104 -6.79 -7.93 -21.13
C PRO A 104 -5.87 -7.09 -20.23
N ASP A 105 -4.67 -6.75 -20.71
CA ASP A 105 -3.63 -6.14 -19.87
C ASP A 105 -4.06 -4.82 -19.23
N SER A 106 -4.79 -3.96 -19.95
CA SER A 106 -5.25 -2.66 -19.41
C SER A 106 -6.31 -2.86 -18.31
N VAL A 107 -7.31 -3.71 -18.54
CA VAL A 107 -8.37 -4.04 -17.57
C VAL A 107 -7.75 -4.71 -16.35
N THR A 108 -6.83 -5.65 -16.54
CA THR A 108 -6.05 -6.28 -15.46
C THR A 108 -5.33 -5.22 -14.64
N THR A 109 -4.64 -4.29 -15.30
CA THR A 109 -3.88 -3.22 -14.65
C THR A 109 -4.78 -2.31 -13.81
N HIS A 110 -5.98 -1.98 -14.27
CA HIS A 110 -6.95 -1.17 -13.53
C HIS A 110 -7.66 -1.96 -12.41
N ALA A 111 -7.91 -3.25 -12.59
CA ALA A 111 -8.42 -4.11 -11.52
C ALA A 111 -7.42 -4.24 -10.36
N ILE A 112 -6.11 -4.39 -10.65
CA ILE A 112 -5.06 -4.36 -9.62
C ILE A 112 -5.03 -3.00 -8.90
N TRP A 113 -5.28 -1.90 -9.62
CA TRP A 113 -5.36 -0.56 -9.04
C TRP A 113 -6.52 -0.44 -8.04
N VAL A 114 -7.73 -0.82 -8.45
CA VAL A 114 -8.93 -0.88 -7.60
C VAL A 114 -8.67 -1.72 -6.34
N ILE A 115 -8.14 -2.93 -6.50
CA ILE A 115 -7.80 -3.82 -5.38
C ILE A 115 -6.78 -3.15 -4.47
N GLY A 116 -5.71 -2.59 -5.03
CA GLY A 116 -4.68 -1.91 -4.26
C GLY A 116 -5.24 -0.78 -3.42
N THR A 117 -6.06 0.12 -4.00
CA THR A 117 -6.68 1.23 -3.28
C THR A 117 -7.57 0.74 -2.14
N ALA A 118 -8.38 -0.29 -2.37
CA ALA A 118 -9.25 -0.85 -1.34
C ALA A 118 -8.49 -1.39 -0.11
N LEU A 119 -7.27 -1.90 -0.31
CA LEU A 119 -6.47 -2.57 0.72
C LEU A 119 -5.65 -1.60 1.58
N GLN A 120 -5.39 -0.38 1.09
CA GLN A 120 -4.48 0.55 1.74
C GLN A 120 -4.99 0.98 3.11
N ASN A 121 -4.23 0.63 4.15
CA ASN A 121 -4.57 0.90 5.55
C ASN A 121 -6.01 0.46 5.92
N ASN A 122 -6.49 -0.63 5.31
CA ASN A 122 -7.84 -1.14 5.53
C ASN A 122 -7.84 -2.63 5.92
N PRO A 123 -7.68 -2.95 7.21
CA PRO A 123 -7.64 -4.32 7.71
C PRO A 123 -8.86 -5.18 7.37
N ALA A 124 -10.05 -4.59 7.34
CA ALA A 124 -11.27 -5.32 6.97
C ALA A 124 -11.26 -5.74 5.49
N ALA A 125 -10.83 -4.86 4.59
CA ALA A 125 -10.64 -5.20 3.17
C ALA A 125 -9.49 -6.19 2.97
N GLN A 126 -8.38 -6.03 3.69
CA GLN A 126 -7.27 -7.00 3.70
C GLN A 126 -7.76 -8.40 4.03
N ASP A 127 -8.46 -8.57 5.15
CA ASP A 127 -8.94 -9.87 5.62
C ASP A 127 -9.99 -10.46 4.67
N ALA A 128 -10.84 -9.62 4.09
CA ALA A 128 -11.83 -10.02 3.09
C ALA A 128 -11.16 -10.59 1.83
N TYR A 129 -10.23 -9.84 1.24
CA TYR A 129 -9.55 -10.23 0.01
C TYR A 129 -8.61 -11.43 0.21
N LEU A 130 -7.95 -11.54 1.38
CA LEU A 130 -7.04 -12.65 1.69
C LEU A 130 -7.74 -14.02 1.67
N LYS A 131 -9.06 -14.08 1.87
CA LYS A 131 -9.86 -15.33 1.76
C LYS A 131 -9.78 -15.97 0.38
N LEU A 132 -9.48 -15.18 -0.66
CA LEU A 132 -9.33 -15.66 -2.03
C LEU A 132 -7.94 -16.24 -2.32
N ASN A 133 -7.04 -16.30 -1.34
CA ASN A 133 -5.64 -16.66 -1.51
C ASN A 133 -4.97 -15.88 -2.67
N PRO A 134 -4.95 -14.53 -2.63
CA PRO A 134 -4.62 -13.72 -3.80
C PRO A 134 -3.12 -13.60 -4.09
N LEU A 135 -2.25 -14.02 -3.17
CA LEU A 135 -0.80 -13.78 -3.27
C LEU A 135 -0.12 -14.46 -4.45
N PRO A 136 -0.42 -15.72 -4.82
CA PRO A 136 0.13 -16.31 -6.04
C PRO A 136 -0.20 -15.47 -7.29
N THR A 137 -1.45 -15.04 -7.45
CA THR A 137 -1.89 -14.19 -8.56
C THR A 137 -1.21 -12.82 -8.53
N LEU A 138 -1.13 -12.15 -7.39
CA LEU A 138 -0.51 -10.82 -7.31
C LEU A 138 1.01 -10.86 -7.56
N THR A 139 1.69 -11.88 -7.02
CA THR A 139 3.14 -12.01 -7.16
C THR A 139 3.56 -12.57 -8.53
N SER A 140 2.65 -13.23 -9.26
CA SER A 140 2.90 -13.66 -10.65
C SER A 140 3.19 -12.48 -11.58
N PHE A 141 2.62 -11.29 -11.31
CA PHE A 141 2.91 -10.08 -12.07
C PHE A 141 4.36 -9.60 -11.92
N LEU A 142 5.03 -9.97 -10.84
CA LEU A 142 6.44 -9.61 -10.59
C LEU A 142 7.42 -10.53 -11.31
N ALA A 143 6.98 -11.69 -11.81
CA ALA A 143 7.88 -12.56 -12.57
C ALA A 143 8.09 -12.01 -13.99
N PRO A 144 9.36 -11.80 -14.41
CA PRO A 144 9.67 -11.33 -15.76
C PRO A 144 9.23 -12.30 -16.88
N ARG A 145 8.91 -13.56 -16.55
CA ARG A 145 8.73 -14.66 -17.51
C ARG A 145 7.33 -15.28 -17.56
N SER A 146 6.45 -14.97 -16.60
CA SER A 146 5.15 -15.66 -16.46
C SER A 146 4.07 -15.13 -17.41
N LYS A 147 4.16 -13.86 -17.83
CA LYS A 147 3.37 -13.27 -18.91
C LYS A 147 4.30 -12.40 -19.75
N PRO A 148 4.55 -12.71 -21.04
CA PRO A 148 5.34 -11.83 -21.92
C PRO A 148 4.75 -10.42 -22.10
N SER A 149 3.59 -10.13 -21.49
CA SER A 149 2.85 -8.86 -21.55
C SER A 149 2.65 -8.13 -20.22
N SER A 150 3.21 -8.59 -19.08
CA SER A 150 3.04 -7.85 -17.81
C SER A 150 3.69 -6.47 -17.90
N SER A 151 2.88 -5.45 -18.18
CA SER A 151 3.35 -4.10 -18.45
C SER A 151 4.10 -3.53 -17.23
N LYS A 152 5.02 -2.59 -17.47
CA LYS A 152 5.71 -1.85 -16.39
C LYS A 152 4.71 -1.30 -15.35
N GLN A 153 3.55 -0.84 -15.83
CA GLN A 153 2.45 -0.34 -15.01
C GLN A 153 1.78 -1.43 -14.17
N ALA A 154 1.51 -2.61 -14.75
CA ALA A 154 0.92 -3.74 -14.03
C ALA A 154 1.82 -4.19 -12.87
N ARG A 155 3.13 -4.32 -13.10
CA ARG A 155 4.10 -4.68 -12.05
C ARG A 155 4.15 -3.63 -10.93
N SER A 156 4.20 -2.36 -11.30
CA SER A 156 4.23 -1.24 -10.36
C SER A 156 2.94 -1.14 -9.52
N LYS A 157 1.78 -1.44 -10.10
CA LYS A 157 0.49 -1.53 -9.39
C LYS A 157 0.37 -2.80 -8.56
N ALA A 158 0.95 -3.92 -8.99
CA ALA A 158 1.01 -5.15 -8.20
C ALA A 158 1.81 -4.94 -6.91
N ILE A 159 2.97 -4.27 -6.95
CA ILE A 159 3.71 -3.89 -5.72
C ILE A 159 2.88 -2.98 -4.83
N TYR A 160 2.09 -2.06 -5.39
CA TYR A 160 1.19 -1.21 -4.62
C TYR A 160 0.09 -2.01 -3.91
N ALA A 161 -0.57 -2.94 -4.61
CA ALA A 161 -1.56 -3.82 -4.02
C ALA A 161 -0.97 -4.75 -2.95
N LEU A 162 0.23 -5.31 -3.20
CA LEU A 162 0.99 -6.07 -2.20
C LEU A 162 1.34 -5.20 -0.98
N SER A 163 1.68 -3.93 -1.18
CA SER A 163 1.90 -3.01 -0.05
C SER A 163 0.65 -2.85 0.81
N GLY A 164 -0.51 -2.63 0.18
CA GLY A 164 -1.78 -2.55 0.89
C GLY A 164 -2.13 -3.85 1.62
N LEU A 165 -1.84 -5.00 1.02
CA LEU A 165 -2.18 -6.31 1.60
C LEU A 165 -1.27 -6.72 2.76
N LEU A 166 0.05 -6.49 2.63
CA LEU A 166 1.07 -7.07 3.52
C LEU A 166 1.38 -6.19 4.73
N LYS A 167 1.29 -4.85 4.60
CA LYS A 167 1.58 -3.94 5.72
C LYS A 167 0.58 -4.16 6.85
N HIS A 168 1.13 -4.32 8.05
CA HIS A 168 0.37 -4.53 9.28
C HIS A 168 -0.54 -5.78 9.23
N ASN A 169 -0.11 -6.80 8.46
CA ASN A 169 -0.88 -8.01 8.21
C ASN A 169 0.02 -9.26 8.19
N VAL A 170 0.44 -9.71 9.38
CA VAL A 170 1.21 -10.96 9.57
C VAL A 170 0.53 -12.19 8.94
N PRO A 171 -0.81 -12.38 8.98
CA PRO A 171 -1.46 -13.46 8.25
C PRO A 171 -1.13 -13.48 6.75
N ALA A 172 -1.12 -12.31 6.08
CA ALA A 172 -0.75 -12.23 4.67
C ALA A 172 0.74 -12.53 4.44
N LEU A 173 1.65 -12.07 5.31
CA LEU A 173 3.07 -12.45 5.22
C LEU A 173 3.30 -13.96 5.33
N SER A 174 2.49 -14.63 6.16
CA SER A 174 2.58 -16.08 6.34
C SER A 174 2.17 -16.82 5.06
N GLN A 175 1.17 -16.31 4.33
CA GLN A 175 0.79 -16.87 3.04
C GLN A 175 1.81 -16.53 1.92
N LEU A 176 2.57 -15.44 2.05
CA LEU A 176 3.60 -15.04 1.08
C LEU A 176 4.77 -16.02 1.02
N GLU A 177 5.12 -16.68 2.13
CA GLU A 177 6.15 -17.73 2.24
C GLU A 177 5.66 -19.08 1.68
N THR A 178 4.37 -19.20 1.31
CA THR A 178 3.85 -20.43 0.72
C THR A 178 4.31 -20.55 -0.72
N LYS A 179 5.19 -21.51 -0.99
CA LYS A 179 5.63 -21.82 -2.36
C LYS A 179 4.41 -22.15 -3.22
N SER A 180 4.41 -21.61 -4.44
CA SER A 180 3.50 -21.97 -5.51
C SER A 180 3.69 -23.45 -5.87
N VAL A 181 3.11 -24.37 -5.09
CA VAL A 181 3.07 -25.80 -5.40
C VAL A 181 1.60 -26.18 -5.54
N GLY A 182 1.13 -26.31 -6.78
CA GLY A 182 -0.17 -26.92 -7.05
C GLY A 182 -0.13 -28.43 -6.78
N GLU A 183 -1.31 -29.02 -6.62
CA GLU A 183 -1.49 -30.46 -6.34
C GLU A 183 -0.89 -31.36 -7.45
N GLU A 184 -0.66 -30.82 -8.65
CA GLU A 184 -0.15 -31.52 -9.83
C GLU A 184 1.26 -31.07 -10.29
N GLY A 185 1.98 -30.29 -9.47
CA GLY A 185 3.34 -29.83 -9.80
C GLY A 185 3.40 -28.60 -10.73
N GLU A 186 2.25 -28.05 -11.14
CA GLU A 186 2.15 -26.71 -11.72
C GLU A 186 2.10 -25.67 -10.59
N GLY A 187 2.85 -24.58 -10.69
CA GLY A 187 2.80 -23.53 -9.67
C GLY A 187 1.41 -22.87 -9.60
N LEU A 188 0.99 -22.39 -8.43
CA LEU A 188 -0.28 -21.64 -8.26
C LEU A 188 -0.38 -20.38 -9.15
N ASP A 189 0.76 -19.88 -9.60
CA ASP A 189 0.94 -18.76 -10.55
C ASP A 189 1.19 -19.21 -12.00
N GLY A 190 1.14 -20.52 -12.26
CA GLY A 190 1.41 -21.15 -13.55
C GLY A 190 2.88 -21.13 -13.97
N SER A 191 3.82 -20.63 -13.16
CA SER A 191 5.24 -20.56 -13.56
C SER A 191 5.98 -21.89 -13.39
N GLY A 192 5.58 -22.69 -12.41
CA GLY A 192 6.25 -23.96 -12.08
C GLY A 192 7.72 -23.82 -11.65
N ASP A 193 8.18 -22.60 -11.33
CA ASP A 193 9.56 -22.32 -10.93
C ASP A 193 9.85 -22.61 -9.44
N GLY A 194 8.80 -22.93 -8.66
CA GLY A 194 8.88 -23.23 -7.24
C GLY A 194 9.25 -22.04 -6.36
N MET A 195 9.20 -20.82 -6.89
CA MET A 195 9.46 -19.57 -6.17
C MET A 195 8.24 -19.15 -5.36
N ASP A 196 8.48 -18.61 -4.18
CA ASP A 196 7.43 -17.98 -3.38
C ASP A 196 7.38 -16.45 -3.58
N GLY A 197 6.52 -15.78 -2.83
CA GLY A 197 6.34 -14.34 -2.94
C GLY A 197 7.58 -13.53 -2.53
N TRP A 198 8.41 -14.04 -1.60
CA TRP A 198 9.63 -13.35 -1.18
C TRP A 198 10.71 -13.43 -2.24
N ASP A 199 10.85 -14.58 -2.91
CA ASP A 199 11.72 -14.73 -4.08
C ASP A 199 11.33 -13.76 -5.20
N ARG A 200 10.03 -13.54 -5.39
CA ARG A 200 9.49 -12.60 -6.38
C ARG A 200 9.76 -11.14 -6.01
N LEU A 201 9.63 -10.78 -4.73
CA LEU A 201 10.04 -9.46 -4.24
C LEU A 201 11.56 -9.25 -4.38
N ARG A 202 12.37 -10.28 -4.14
CA ARG A 202 13.83 -10.21 -4.39
C ARG A 202 14.12 -9.90 -5.86
N GLN A 203 13.47 -10.58 -6.79
CA GLN A 203 13.65 -10.31 -8.23
C GLN A 203 13.21 -8.91 -8.62
N ALA A 204 12.15 -8.39 -7.99
CA ALA A 204 11.65 -7.04 -8.26
C ALA A 204 12.64 -5.92 -7.86
N LEU A 205 13.62 -6.19 -6.98
CA LEU A 205 14.75 -5.27 -6.73
C LEU A 205 15.67 -5.10 -7.95
N GLN A 206 15.60 -6.01 -8.91
CA GLN A 206 16.39 -6.03 -10.14
C GLN A 206 15.52 -5.84 -11.40
N ASP A 207 14.27 -5.37 -11.25
CA ASP A 207 13.33 -5.18 -12.36
C ASP A 207 13.86 -4.21 -13.43
N SER A 208 13.53 -4.35 -14.70
CA SER A 208 13.98 -3.39 -15.73
C SER A 208 13.40 -1.98 -15.53
N ASP A 209 12.29 -1.85 -14.81
CA ASP A 209 11.66 -0.58 -14.47
C ASP A 209 12.08 -0.08 -13.08
N ILE A 210 12.66 1.11 -13.05
CA ILE A 210 13.17 1.71 -11.80
C ILE A 210 12.07 1.99 -10.78
N THR A 211 10.84 2.28 -11.23
CA THR A 211 9.69 2.50 -10.34
C THR A 211 9.34 1.22 -9.58
N VAL A 212 9.45 0.06 -10.23
CA VAL A 212 9.23 -1.23 -9.58
C VAL A 212 10.30 -1.48 -8.52
N ARG A 213 11.58 -1.22 -8.83
CA ARG A 213 12.69 -1.34 -7.85
C ARG A 213 12.45 -0.44 -6.63
N ARG A 214 12.19 0.86 -6.85
CA ARG A 214 11.90 1.87 -5.81
C ARG A 214 10.73 1.47 -4.90
N LYS A 215 9.62 1.01 -5.49
CA LYS A 215 8.45 0.58 -4.72
C LYS A 215 8.72 -0.70 -3.94
N THR A 216 9.51 -1.62 -4.50
CA THR A 216 9.88 -2.87 -3.83
C THR A 216 10.74 -2.62 -2.61
N VAL A 217 11.79 -1.78 -2.73
CA VAL A 217 12.65 -1.43 -1.60
C VAL A 217 11.86 -0.68 -0.51
N PHE A 218 10.96 0.22 -0.91
CA PHE A 218 10.07 0.92 0.03
C PHE A 218 9.13 -0.04 0.76
N LEU A 219 8.55 -1.02 0.06
CA LEU A 219 7.70 -2.05 0.66
C LEU A 219 8.49 -2.87 1.68
N LEU A 220 9.67 -3.39 1.31
CA LEU A 220 10.51 -4.18 2.22
C LEU A 220 10.88 -3.39 3.48
N ASN A 221 11.25 -2.11 3.33
CA ASN A 221 11.53 -1.25 4.48
C ASN A 221 10.30 -1.03 5.36
N SER A 222 9.13 -0.82 4.75
CA SER A 222 7.87 -0.64 5.49
C SER A 222 7.48 -1.88 6.29
N LEU A 223 7.71 -3.09 5.74
CA LEU A 223 7.42 -4.35 6.42
C LEU A 223 8.40 -4.64 7.56
N LEU A 224 9.66 -4.24 7.38
CA LEU A 224 10.76 -4.47 8.33
C LEU A 224 10.74 -3.47 9.49
N THR A 225 10.26 -2.25 9.27
CA THR A 225 10.19 -1.21 10.30
C THR A 225 9.31 -1.67 11.46
N PRO A 226 9.83 -1.77 12.69
CA PRO A 226 9.02 -2.12 13.85
C PRO A 226 7.95 -1.05 14.09
N ASN A 227 6.68 -1.46 14.13
CA ASN A 227 5.64 -0.62 14.67
C ASN A 227 5.84 -0.54 16.19
N GLU A 228 5.95 0.65 16.76
CA GLU A 228 5.87 0.79 18.22
C GLU A 228 4.50 0.27 18.66
N SER A 229 4.49 -0.89 19.32
CA SER A 229 3.35 -1.27 20.14
C SER A 229 3.18 -0.16 21.16
N SER A 230 1.97 0.41 21.24
CA SER A 230 1.59 1.40 22.24
C SER A 230 1.72 0.81 23.67
N SER A 231 2.96 0.75 24.15
CA SER A 231 3.37 0.19 25.43
C SER A 231 4.61 0.91 25.95
N SER A 232 4.58 2.24 25.98
CA SER A 232 5.39 3.07 26.90
C SER A 232 4.94 4.53 26.81
N SER A 233 4.07 4.97 27.73
CA SER A 233 3.87 6.40 27.98
C SER A 233 4.99 6.90 28.91
N PRO A 234 5.78 7.93 28.52
CA PRO A 234 6.47 8.75 29.50
C PRO A 234 5.49 9.83 29.99
N ASN A 235 5.35 9.94 31.30
CA ASN A 235 4.60 10.99 31.99
C ASN A 235 4.87 12.38 31.40
N SER A 236 3.86 13.02 30.83
CA SER A 236 3.82 14.48 30.71
C SER A 236 2.55 14.99 31.37
N SER A 237 2.75 15.65 32.51
CA SER A 237 1.72 16.34 33.27
C SER A 237 1.40 17.68 32.62
N SER A 238 0.20 17.79 32.03
CA SER A 238 -0.45 19.08 31.76
C SER A 238 -1.94 18.98 32.08
N PRO A 239 -2.52 19.94 32.83
CA PRO A 239 -3.95 19.99 33.10
C PRO A 239 -4.67 20.80 32.02
N ASP A 240 -5.83 20.31 31.57
CA ASP A 240 -7.10 21.07 31.46
C ASP A 240 -8.04 20.50 30.39
N HIS A 241 -9.16 19.96 30.89
CA HIS A 241 -10.50 19.97 30.30
C HIS A 241 -10.70 19.59 28.82
N VAL A 242 -10.58 18.29 28.52
CA VAL A 242 -11.51 17.58 27.63
C VAL A 242 -11.81 16.22 28.26
N HIS A 243 -13.09 15.93 28.54
CA HIS A 243 -13.50 14.58 28.91
C HIS A 243 -13.44 13.68 27.67
N THR A 244 -12.24 13.23 27.30
CA THR A 244 -12.10 11.93 26.66
C THR A 244 -12.16 10.89 27.78
N PRO A 245 -12.94 9.81 27.64
CA PRO A 245 -12.87 8.70 28.60
C PRO A 245 -11.44 8.19 28.59
N ASP A 246 -10.89 8.10 29.80
CA ASP A 246 -9.57 7.63 30.15
C ASP A 246 -9.15 6.42 29.29
N SER A 247 -8.03 6.55 28.56
CA SER A 247 -7.44 5.49 27.72
C SER A 247 -6.95 4.27 28.52
N GLN A 248 -7.26 4.21 29.82
CA GLN A 248 -6.95 3.10 30.71
C GLN A 248 -8.03 2.00 30.78
N GLN A 249 -9.12 2.10 30.00
CA GLN A 249 -10.16 1.05 29.94
C GLN A 249 -10.20 0.31 28.60
N ARG A 250 -9.22 -0.55 28.31
CA ARG A 250 -9.34 -1.57 27.24
C ARG A 250 -10.23 -2.76 27.64
N GLN A 251 -11.50 -2.54 27.99
CA GLN A 251 -12.47 -3.63 28.24
C GLN A 251 -13.91 -3.32 27.76
N GLY A 252 -14.10 -2.41 26.80
CA GLY A 252 -15.38 -2.23 26.11
C GLY A 252 -15.60 -3.26 24.99
N PRO A 253 -16.85 -3.53 24.55
CA PRO A 253 -17.11 -4.33 23.36
C PRO A 253 -16.42 -3.71 22.13
N ILE A 254 -15.67 -4.51 21.37
CA ILE A 254 -15.08 -4.07 20.11
C ILE A 254 -16.22 -3.92 19.09
N HIS A 255 -16.45 -2.69 18.63
CA HIS A 255 -17.45 -2.43 17.59
C HIS A 255 -16.89 -2.73 16.20
N PRO A 256 -17.67 -3.37 15.30
CA PRO A 256 -17.23 -3.62 13.92
C PRO A 256 -16.94 -2.31 13.18
N ASN A 257 -15.72 -2.18 12.66
CA ASN A 257 -15.27 -1.13 11.75
C ASN A 257 -14.03 -1.64 10.98
N SER A 258 -13.48 -0.83 10.06
CA SER A 258 -12.34 -1.21 9.21
C SER A 258 -11.09 -1.65 9.99
N HIS A 259 -10.93 -1.19 11.23
CA HIS A 259 -9.76 -1.39 12.08
C HIS A 259 -10.02 -2.27 13.31
N ALA A 260 -11.24 -2.79 13.49
CA ALA A 260 -11.65 -3.55 14.67
C ALA A 260 -10.72 -4.74 14.94
N VAL A 261 -10.21 -5.33 13.86
CA VAL A 261 -9.30 -6.47 13.94
C VAL A 261 -7.95 -6.12 14.57
N HIS A 262 -7.41 -4.90 14.40
CA HIS A 262 -6.19 -4.47 15.11
C HIS A 262 -6.39 -4.41 16.63
N LEU A 263 -7.60 -4.10 17.08
CA LEU A 263 -7.93 -4.11 18.51
C LEU A 263 -8.09 -5.54 19.04
N SER A 264 -8.66 -6.43 18.23
CA SER A 264 -8.85 -7.83 18.62
C SER A 264 -7.59 -8.70 18.51
N GLN A 265 -6.68 -8.33 17.61
CA GLN A 265 -5.45 -9.06 17.28
C GLN A 265 -4.30 -8.04 17.11
N PRO A 266 -3.78 -7.45 18.20
CA PRO A 266 -2.73 -6.43 18.12
C PRO A 266 -1.46 -6.93 17.43
N ASP A 267 -1.13 -8.21 17.60
CA ASP A 267 0.07 -8.82 17.03
C ASP A 267 0.03 -8.94 15.50
N ARG A 268 -1.14 -8.78 14.86
CA ARG A 268 -1.24 -8.82 13.39
C ARG A 268 -0.38 -7.75 12.72
N ALA A 269 -0.14 -6.64 13.41
CA ALA A 269 0.60 -5.50 12.88
C ALA A 269 2.12 -5.67 13.00
N LEU A 270 2.60 -6.69 13.72
CA LEU A 270 4.02 -6.93 14.01
C LEU A 270 4.73 -7.63 12.85
N THR A 271 4.89 -6.92 11.74
CA THR A 271 5.47 -7.46 10.49
C THR A 271 7.00 -7.54 10.51
N SER A 272 7.67 -6.83 11.41
CA SER A 272 9.14 -6.67 11.39
C SER A 272 9.90 -7.99 11.56
N ALA A 273 9.57 -8.78 12.58
CA ALA A 273 10.23 -10.05 12.88
C ALA A 273 10.07 -11.10 11.76
N PRO A 274 8.86 -11.40 11.24
CA PRO A 274 8.72 -12.33 10.12
C PRO A 274 9.40 -11.80 8.85
N THR A 275 9.37 -10.49 8.61
CA THR A 275 10.07 -9.87 7.46
C THR A 275 11.59 -10.01 7.58
N LEU A 276 12.17 -9.80 8.76
CA LEU A 276 13.60 -9.96 9.00
C LEU A 276 14.05 -11.40 8.66
N LYS A 277 13.29 -12.39 9.14
CA LYS A 277 13.55 -13.80 8.84
C LYS A 277 13.53 -14.06 7.34
N ALA A 278 12.53 -13.55 6.63
CA ALA A 278 12.40 -13.73 5.19
C ALA A 278 13.53 -13.02 4.41
N ILE A 279 13.90 -11.80 4.79
CA ILE A 279 15.02 -11.06 4.17
C ILE A 279 16.32 -11.87 4.25
N GLN A 280 16.55 -12.56 5.36
CA GLN A 280 17.72 -13.43 5.56
C GLN A 280 17.63 -14.72 4.73
N SER A 281 16.48 -15.42 4.73
CA SER A 281 16.35 -16.72 4.08
C SER A 281 16.29 -16.65 2.55
N HIS A 282 15.80 -15.54 2.00
CA HIS A 282 15.61 -15.38 0.55
C HIS A 282 16.77 -14.67 -0.16
N GLY A 283 17.81 -14.22 0.55
CA GLY A 283 18.93 -13.49 -0.06
C GLY A 283 18.55 -12.10 -0.55
N ILE A 284 17.59 -11.45 0.13
CA ILE A 284 17.11 -10.10 -0.24
C ILE A 284 18.21 -9.05 0.03
N VAL A 285 18.98 -9.21 1.11
CA VAL A 285 20.12 -8.33 1.44
C VAL A 285 21.14 -8.34 0.30
N GLU A 286 21.46 -9.50 -0.24
CA GLU A 286 22.41 -9.63 -1.34
C GLU A 286 21.91 -8.92 -2.61
N ALA A 287 20.64 -9.13 -2.97
CA ALA A 287 20.04 -8.46 -4.13
C ALA A 287 19.99 -6.94 -3.97
N LEU A 288 19.77 -6.44 -2.74
CA LEU A 288 19.80 -5.01 -2.43
C LEU A 288 21.21 -4.43 -2.58
N ILE A 289 22.23 -5.10 -2.02
CA ILE A 289 23.63 -4.68 -2.14
C ILE A 289 24.06 -4.70 -3.61
N GLU A 290 23.68 -5.73 -4.37
CA GLU A 290 23.92 -5.78 -5.81
C GLU A 290 23.30 -4.57 -6.51
N GLY A 291 22.03 -4.26 -6.24
CA GLY A 291 21.35 -3.11 -6.85
C GLY A 291 21.96 -1.75 -6.52
N LEU A 292 22.61 -1.60 -5.36
CA LEU A 292 23.27 -0.36 -4.93
C LEU A 292 24.70 -0.22 -5.48
N THR A 293 25.45 -1.32 -5.46
CA THR A 293 26.89 -1.35 -5.77
C THR A 293 27.19 -1.63 -7.23
N ASN A 294 26.28 -2.31 -7.93
CA ASN A 294 26.39 -2.69 -9.33
C ASN A 294 25.02 -2.51 -10.02
N PRO A 295 24.58 -1.25 -10.19
CA PRO A 295 23.24 -0.95 -10.66
C PRO A 295 23.00 -1.54 -12.06
N LEU A 296 21.89 -2.25 -12.22
CA LEU A 296 21.43 -2.68 -13.53
C LEU A 296 20.93 -1.48 -14.32
N PRO A 297 21.23 -1.38 -15.64
CA PRO A 297 20.69 -0.31 -16.45
C PRO A 297 19.16 -0.25 -16.41
N TYR A 298 18.62 0.96 -16.51
CA TYR A 298 17.17 1.23 -16.59
C TYR A 298 16.89 2.36 -17.58
N GLY A 299 15.61 2.64 -17.84
CA GLY A 299 15.18 3.65 -18.80
C GLY A 299 14.30 3.06 -19.90
N GLU A 300 14.04 3.84 -20.96
CA GLU A 300 13.27 3.35 -22.11
C GLU A 300 14.04 2.24 -22.83
N ASP A 301 15.36 2.43 -22.98
CA ASP A 301 16.29 1.52 -23.66
C ASP A 301 17.44 1.00 -22.78
N GLY A 302 17.39 1.24 -21.46
CA GLY A 302 18.51 0.89 -20.56
C GLY A 302 19.68 1.87 -20.66
N ASP A 303 19.40 3.12 -20.99
CA ASP A 303 20.35 4.21 -21.19
C ASP A 303 20.89 4.81 -19.88
N MET A 304 20.21 4.55 -18.76
CA MET A 304 20.64 5.00 -17.44
C MET A 304 21.44 3.88 -16.75
N GLU A 305 22.76 4.02 -16.76
CA GLU A 305 23.70 3.04 -16.18
C GLU A 305 24.06 3.35 -14.71
N GLU A 306 23.94 4.62 -14.28
CA GLU A 306 24.20 5.00 -12.89
C GLU A 306 23.06 4.56 -11.97
N VAL A 307 23.37 4.35 -10.68
CA VAL A 307 22.33 4.07 -9.69
C VAL A 307 21.36 5.25 -9.60
N ASP A 308 20.08 4.93 -9.63
CA ASP A 308 19.02 5.92 -9.44
C ASP A 308 19.05 6.50 -8.03
N ILE A 309 18.99 7.83 -7.91
CA ILE A 309 19.11 8.55 -6.63
C ILE A 309 18.03 8.14 -5.63
N ASP A 310 16.78 8.00 -6.09
CA ASP A 310 15.65 7.68 -5.22
C ASP A 310 15.66 6.22 -4.75
N PHE A 311 16.09 5.30 -5.62
CA PHE A 311 16.36 3.91 -5.24
C PHE A 311 17.55 3.81 -4.28
N GLU A 312 18.61 4.58 -4.52
CA GLU A 312 19.79 4.65 -3.65
C GLU A 312 19.41 5.08 -2.23
N GLU A 313 18.72 6.21 -2.07
CA GLU A 313 18.25 6.71 -0.78
C GLU A 313 17.39 5.66 -0.05
N LYS A 314 16.41 5.07 -0.73
CA LYS A 314 15.53 4.05 -0.14
C LYS A 314 16.27 2.75 0.18
N GLY A 315 17.25 2.37 -0.62
CA GLY A 315 18.07 1.19 -0.39
C GLY A 315 18.98 1.35 0.83
N VAL A 316 19.58 2.52 0.99
CA VAL A 316 20.33 2.88 2.20
C VAL A 316 19.40 2.89 3.42
N MET A 317 18.18 3.41 3.30
CA MET A 317 17.18 3.37 4.38
C MET A 317 16.84 1.94 4.78
N LEU A 318 16.61 1.03 3.82
CA LEU A 318 16.37 -0.39 4.10
C LEU A 318 17.57 -1.06 4.78
N LEU A 319 18.79 -0.82 4.28
CA LEU A 319 20.02 -1.32 4.92
C LEU A 319 20.14 -0.82 6.36
N ARG A 320 19.87 0.45 6.60
CA ARG A 320 19.89 1.03 7.95
C ARG A 320 18.86 0.36 8.85
N THR A 321 17.60 0.25 8.43
CA THR A 321 16.56 -0.44 9.20
C THR A 321 17.00 -1.87 9.54
N TYR A 322 17.53 -2.60 8.57
CA TYR A 322 18.04 -3.96 8.76
C TYR A 322 19.18 -4.04 9.79
N LEU A 323 20.21 -3.22 9.66
CA LEU A 323 21.41 -3.28 10.50
C LEU A 323 21.23 -2.69 11.90
N MET A 324 20.45 -1.60 11.98
CA MET A 324 20.36 -0.75 13.17
C MET A 324 19.14 -1.09 14.01
N LEU A 325 17.96 -1.15 13.39
CA LEU A 325 16.70 -1.39 14.10
C LEU A 325 16.47 -2.88 14.34
N CYS A 326 16.83 -3.71 13.37
CA CYS A 326 16.60 -5.16 13.43
C CYS A 326 17.82 -5.99 13.84
N ASN A 327 19.01 -5.38 13.93
CA ASN A 327 20.28 -6.07 14.18
C ASN A 327 20.53 -7.27 13.25
N GLY A 328 20.17 -7.11 11.97
CA GLY A 328 20.42 -8.10 10.94
C GLY A 328 21.93 -8.31 10.71
N PRO A 329 22.40 -9.56 10.56
CA PRO A 329 23.80 -9.85 10.30
C PRO A 329 24.17 -9.56 8.84
N LEU A 330 25.45 -9.29 8.59
CA LEU A 330 26.05 -9.25 7.26
C LEU A 330 27.19 -10.25 7.17
N GLU A 331 27.32 -10.90 6.02
CA GLU A 331 28.51 -11.67 5.69
C GLU A 331 29.70 -10.76 5.41
N GLN A 332 30.92 -11.27 5.56
CA GLN A 332 32.13 -10.45 5.37
C GLN A 332 32.21 -9.84 3.96
N ASN A 333 31.86 -10.61 2.93
CA ASN A 333 31.82 -10.13 1.54
C ASN A 333 30.84 -8.95 1.39
N GLN A 334 29.65 -9.05 1.99
CA GLN A 334 28.65 -7.99 1.98
C GLN A 334 29.17 -6.72 2.65
N LYS A 335 29.84 -6.85 3.80
CA LYS A 335 30.47 -5.72 4.48
C LYS A 335 31.51 -5.05 3.59
N ASP A 336 32.39 -5.83 2.97
CA ASP A 336 33.46 -5.31 2.11
C ASP A 336 32.92 -4.58 0.88
N ARG A 337 31.86 -5.11 0.25
CA ARG A 337 31.17 -4.46 -0.87
C ARG A 337 30.53 -3.13 -0.48
N ILE A 338 29.80 -3.10 0.64
CA ILE A 338 29.18 -1.87 1.14
C ILE A 338 30.26 -0.85 1.49
N ARG A 339 31.35 -1.26 2.16
CA ARG A 339 32.45 -0.36 2.51
C ARG A 339 33.08 0.26 1.27
N GLY A 340 33.44 -0.55 0.28
CA GLY A 340 34.02 -0.07 -0.97
C GLY A 340 33.11 0.93 -1.70
N TRP A 341 31.81 0.63 -1.74
CA TRP A 341 30.81 1.51 -2.34
C TRP A 341 30.64 2.84 -1.60
N ILE A 342 30.56 2.81 -0.25
CA ILE A 342 30.50 4.04 0.56
C ILE A 342 31.76 4.89 0.33
N SER A 343 32.95 4.28 0.30
CA SER A 343 34.20 4.98 0.01
C SER A 343 34.19 5.65 -1.37
N GLU A 344 33.75 4.94 -2.42
CA GLU A 344 33.63 5.49 -3.76
C GLU A 344 32.66 6.70 -3.81
N LYS A 345 31.55 6.62 -3.08
CA LYS A 345 30.56 7.72 -2.99
C LYS A 345 31.14 8.95 -2.29
N LYS A 346 31.89 8.76 -1.20
CA LYS A 346 32.60 9.85 -0.52
C LYS A 346 33.61 10.54 -1.44
N ASP A 347 34.37 9.77 -2.22
CA ASP A 347 35.36 10.34 -3.14
C ASP A 347 34.70 11.15 -4.27
N LYS A 348 33.52 10.74 -4.74
CA LYS A 348 32.74 11.45 -5.77
C LYS A 348 32.09 12.74 -5.26
N ASP A 349 31.68 12.78 -3.99
CA ASP A 349 31.07 13.96 -3.35
C ASP A 349 32.11 14.86 -2.64
N GLY A 350 33.41 14.59 -2.82
CA GLY A 350 34.52 15.39 -2.29
C GLY A 350 34.62 16.80 -2.91
N PRO A 351 35.40 17.73 -2.32
CA PRO A 351 35.40 19.13 -2.73
C PRO A 351 35.85 19.30 -4.19
N ASP A 352 35.06 20.05 -4.96
CA ASP A 352 35.47 20.54 -6.28
C ASP A 352 36.86 21.17 -6.21
N THR A 353 37.61 21.10 -7.31
CA THR A 353 38.98 21.66 -7.50
C THR A 353 39.14 23.15 -7.16
N GLN A 354 38.07 23.85 -6.77
CA GLN A 354 38.04 25.25 -6.33
C GLN A 354 37.90 25.44 -4.81
N GLY A 355 37.85 24.37 -4.00
CA GLY A 355 37.97 24.44 -2.53
C GLY A 355 36.84 25.21 -1.83
N ASN A 356 35.64 25.26 -2.42
CA ASN A 356 34.52 26.06 -1.93
C ASN A 356 33.36 25.24 -1.32
N GLY A 357 33.57 23.94 -1.07
CA GLY A 357 32.63 23.09 -0.33
C GLY A 357 32.90 23.15 1.17
N GLY A 358 32.03 23.81 1.93
CA GLY A 358 32.04 23.80 3.40
C GLY A 358 31.15 22.68 3.95
N ALA A 359 31.58 22.10 5.08
CA ALA A 359 31.03 20.94 5.81
C ALA A 359 31.51 19.57 5.27
N GLY A 360 32.00 18.71 6.17
CA GLY A 360 32.93 17.62 5.86
C GLY A 360 32.33 16.47 5.05
N ASP A 361 33.19 15.64 4.44
CA ASP A 361 32.92 14.50 3.54
C ASP A 361 31.76 13.54 3.93
N LEU A 362 31.25 13.61 5.16
CA LEU A 362 30.12 12.84 5.65
C LEU A 362 28.79 13.60 5.61
N ASP A 363 28.79 14.92 5.77
CA ASP A 363 27.57 15.72 5.90
C ASP A 363 26.81 15.77 4.56
N GLY A 364 27.51 15.96 3.44
CA GLY A 364 26.89 15.98 2.11
C GLY A 364 26.34 14.63 1.66
N LEU A 365 27.08 13.55 1.93
CA LEU A 365 26.62 12.19 1.63
C LEU A 365 25.42 11.79 2.52
N ALA A 366 25.43 12.20 3.80
CA ALA A 366 24.32 11.97 4.71
C ALA A 366 23.06 12.72 4.25
N GLU A 367 23.19 13.98 3.84
CA GLU A 367 22.09 14.78 3.29
C GLU A 367 21.49 14.12 2.03
N ARG A 368 22.34 13.65 1.10
CA ARG A 368 21.91 12.91 -0.10
C ARG A 368 21.12 11.64 0.22
N TRP A 369 21.46 10.94 1.30
CA TRP A 369 20.75 9.75 1.75
C TRP A 369 19.62 10.05 2.75
N GLY A 370 19.25 11.32 2.93
CA GLY A 370 18.15 11.73 3.79
C GLY A 370 18.36 11.36 5.26
N MET A 371 19.61 11.36 5.73
CA MET A 371 19.97 11.01 7.10
C MET A 371 20.93 12.03 7.73
N SER A 372 21.05 11.99 9.04
CA SER A 372 22.04 12.78 9.78
C SER A 372 23.45 12.18 9.64
N ALA A 373 24.47 13.02 9.77
CA ALA A 373 25.86 12.57 9.77
C ALA A 373 26.16 11.54 10.87
N GLY A 374 25.49 11.64 12.03
CA GLY A 374 25.59 10.65 13.10
C GLY A 374 25.01 9.29 12.71
N GLU A 375 23.89 9.27 11.98
CA GLU A 375 23.32 8.01 11.45
C GLU A 375 24.22 7.38 10.39
N LEU A 376 24.88 8.20 9.55
CA LEU A 376 25.85 7.72 8.58
C LEU A 376 27.10 7.13 9.26
N ASP A 377 27.63 7.81 10.28
CA ASP A 377 28.77 7.29 11.06
C ASP A 377 28.42 5.94 11.73
N GLU A 378 27.21 5.84 12.28
CA GLU A 378 26.74 4.61 12.90
C GLU A 378 26.61 3.44 11.90
N LEU A 379 26.09 3.74 10.69
CA LEU A 379 26.01 2.80 9.58
C LEU A 379 27.40 2.31 9.15
N VAL A 380 28.34 3.23 8.94
CA VAL A 380 29.73 2.92 8.57
C VAL A 380 30.38 2.04 9.65
N ARG A 381 30.25 2.42 10.93
CA ARG A 381 30.78 1.64 12.05
C ARG A 381 30.23 0.21 12.08
N LYS A 382 28.94 0.03 11.81
CA LYS A 382 28.31 -1.31 11.79
C LYS A 382 28.79 -2.18 10.63
N VAL A 383 29.17 -1.58 9.51
CA VAL A 383 29.79 -2.26 8.37
C VAL A 383 31.28 -2.56 8.63
N ASP A 384 31.95 -1.72 9.44
CA ASP A 384 33.37 -1.87 9.77
C ASP A 384 33.69 -2.84 10.92
N VAL A 385 32.73 -3.15 11.80
CA VAL A 385 32.95 -4.12 12.88
C VAL A 385 33.14 -5.51 12.27
N GLU A 386 34.31 -6.13 12.51
CA GLU A 386 34.64 -7.52 12.16
C GLU A 386 33.63 -8.54 12.71
#